data_AF-A0A9E2XWD3-F1
#
_entry.id   AF-A0A9E2XWD3-F1
#
_cell.length_a   1.000
_cell.length_b   1.000
_cell.length_c   1.000
_cell.angle_alpha   90.00
_cell.angle_beta   90.00
_cell.angle_gamma   90.00
#
_symmetry.space_group_name_H-M   'P 1'
#
loop_
_entity.id
_entity.type
_entity.pdbx_description
1 polymer ?
#
loop_
_entity_poly.entity_id
_entity_poly.type
_entity_poly.pdbx_seq_one_letter_code
_entity_poly.pdbx_strand_id
1 'polypeptide(L)'
;MRLFGMAATMKPALAAATRPKRINRYPRERDKPGLCARSGASEHKTLRDATDEVMMARCIELSRIAVSKGEYPFGTVIALDGQIVAEGINSCIRDADVTRHAEIIALSQAQRAVGRERLRRYTLYSNIEPCAMCAYCIREAWVSRVVYALDSPVMGGLSKWNVLRDDGLSDRIPEIFGAAPEVVSGVLLHEAQQAWRDWSPFAWEMIKLRGLLTAPCAQDGHIHVRPAHSRSLWHYLHILFMRSAQSRRRIGRALKEERADL
;
A
#
# COMPACT_ATOMS: atom_id res chain seq x y z
N MET A 1 -50.65 -30.13 -34.04
CA MET A 1 -49.23 -29.82 -33.78
C MET A 1 -48.98 -29.98 -32.28
N ARG A 2 -48.11 -30.93 -31.90
CA ARG A 2 -47.54 -31.30 -30.58
C ARG A 2 -48.01 -30.47 -29.35
N LEU A 3 -48.75 -31.03 -28.39
CA LEU A 3 -48.38 -31.95 -27.28
C LEU A 3 -47.67 -31.30 -26.08
N PHE A 4 -48.33 -31.44 -24.91
CA PHE A 4 -47.87 -31.42 -23.51
C PHE A 4 -47.39 -30.08 -22.91
N GLY A 5 -47.63 -29.77 -21.63
CA GLY A 5 -48.20 -30.54 -20.53
C GLY A 5 -48.02 -29.78 -19.21
N MET A 6 -49.02 -29.95 -18.33
CA MET A 6 -49.14 -29.61 -16.90
C MET A 6 -47.86 -29.17 -16.16
N ALA A 7 -47.89 -27.95 -15.61
CA ALA A 7 -46.99 -27.54 -14.55
C ALA A 7 -47.42 -28.20 -13.23
N ALA A 8 -46.70 -29.26 -12.84
CA ALA A 8 -46.82 -29.90 -11.54
C ALA A 8 -46.20 -29.02 -10.44
N THR A 9 -46.97 -28.82 -9.38
CA THR A 9 -46.54 -28.20 -8.12
C THR A 9 -45.43 -29.03 -7.46
N MET A 10 -44.22 -28.47 -7.35
CA MET A 10 -43.16 -29.05 -6.51
C MET A 10 -43.03 -28.27 -5.20
N LYS A 11 -43.27 -29.00 -4.10
CA LYS A 11 -42.97 -28.59 -2.71
C LYS A 11 -41.47 -28.30 -2.56
N PRO A 12 -41.07 -27.36 -1.68
CA PRO A 12 -39.67 -27.17 -1.35
C PRO A 12 -39.21 -28.31 -0.44
N ALA A 13 -38.14 -29.01 -0.84
CA ALA A 13 -37.45 -29.95 0.02
C ALA A 13 -36.65 -29.18 1.07
N LEU A 14 -37.04 -29.31 2.35
CA LEU A 14 -36.20 -28.91 3.48
C LEU A 14 -34.94 -29.80 3.47
N ALA A 15 -33.81 -29.23 3.05
CA ALA A 15 -32.51 -29.82 3.32
C ALA A 15 -32.17 -29.59 4.80
N ALA A 16 -31.95 -30.68 5.52
CA ALA A 16 -31.56 -30.68 6.93
C ALA A 16 -30.26 -29.89 7.13
N ALA A 17 -30.35 -28.80 7.90
CA ALA A 17 -29.20 -28.02 8.34
C ALA A 17 -28.33 -28.88 9.27
N THR A 18 -27.17 -29.30 8.78
CA THR A 18 -26.13 -29.90 9.62
C THR A 18 -25.57 -28.81 10.54
N ARG A 19 -25.68 -29.05 11.86
CA ARG A 19 -25.12 -28.21 12.94
C ARG A 19 -23.69 -27.76 12.59
N PRO A 20 -23.35 -26.47 12.65
CA PRO A 20 -21.96 -26.06 12.55
C PRO A 20 -21.17 -26.64 13.73
N LYS A 21 -20.09 -27.37 13.42
CA LYS A 21 -19.15 -27.87 14.42
C LYS A 21 -18.63 -26.69 15.24
N ARG A 22 -18.73 -26.81 16.57
CA ARG A 22 -18.19 -25.87 17.56
C ARG A 22 -16.79 -25.42 17.13
N ILE A 23 -16.65 -24.10 16.93
CA ILE A 23 -15.37 -23.43 16.72
C ILE A 23 -14.49 -23.74 17.94
N ASN A 24 -13.31 -24.28 17.66
CA ASN A 24 -12.32 -24.66 18.66
C ASN A 24 -11.91 -23.41 19.45
N ARG A 25 -12.23 -23.35 20.75
CA ARG A 25 -11.69 -22.33 21.65
C ARG A 25 -10.23 -22.67 21.88
N TYR A 26 -9.32 -21.83 21.40
CA TYR A 26 -7.91 -21.92 21.75
C TYR A 26 -7.73 -21.93 23.27
N PRO A 27 -6.78 -22.72 23.82
CA PRO A 27 -6.54 -22.78 25.26
C PRO A 27 -6.01 -21.42 25.76
N ARG A 28 -6.50 -20.97 26.92
CA ARG A 28 -5.90 -19.85 27.65
C ARG A 28 -4.55 -20.32 28.20
N GLU A 29 -3.46 -19.70 27.74
CA GLU A 29 -2.15 -19.85 28.37
C GLU A 29 -2.22 -19.39 29.82
N ARG A 30 -2.09 -20.35 30.75
CA ARG A 30 -1.65 -20.10 32.11
C ARG A 30 -0.50 -21.04 32.44
N ASP A 31 0.50 -20.41 33.02
CA ASP A 31 1.54 -20.94 33.89
C ASP A 31 2.72 -21.67 33.23
N LYS A 32 3.81 -20.92 33.05
CA LYS A 32 5.18 -21.43 33.22
C LYS A 32 5.95 -20.52 34.19
N PRO A 33 6.61 -21.09 35.23
CA PRO A 33 7.41 -20.32 36.17
C PRO A 33 8.77 -19.92 35.55
N GLY A 34 9.29 -18.80 36.04
CA GLY A 34 10.31 -17.99 35.38
C GLY A 34 11.68 -18.63 35.19
N LEU A 35 12.33 -18.17 34.12
CA LEU A 35 13.78 -18.18 33.97
C LEU A 35 14.22 -16.90 33.22
N CYS A 36 15.34 -16.34 33.66
CA CYS A 36 15.90 -15.03 33.36
C CYS A 36 15.81 -14.58 31.88
N ALA A 37 14.97 -13.58 31.57
CA ALA A 37 14.83 -12.98 30.24
C ALA A 37 15.34 -11.53 30.23
N ARG A 38 16.67 -11.33 30.10
CA ARG A 38 17.24 -9.98 29.86
C ARG A 38 18.18 -9.88 28.66
N SER A 39 18.65 -11.00 28.08
CA SER A 39 19.53 -11.01 26.90
C SER A 39 18.79 -11.16 25.56
N GLY A 40 17.69 -11.93 25.51
CA GLY A 40 17.02 -12.28 24.25
C GLY A 40 16.27 -11.13 23.55
N ALA A 41 15.79 -10.12 24.28
CA ALA A 41 15.02 -9.02 23.68
C ALA A 41 15.90 -8.07 22.84
N SER A 42 17.15 -7.85 23.26
CA SER A 42 18.11 -7.02 22.53
C SER A 42 18.55 -7.71 21.23
N GLU A 43 18.86 -9.01 21.30
CA GLU A 43 19.31 -9.80 20.15
C GLU A 43 18.20 -9.96 19.10
N HIS A 44 16.97 -10.22 19.56
CA HIS A 44 15.80 -10.33 18.69
C HIS A 44 15.42 -9.01 18.03
N LYS A 45 15.69 -7.86 18.68
CA LYS A 45 15.54 -6.54 18.06
C LYS A 45 16.60 -6.31 16.99
N THR A 46 17.87 -6.60 17.27
CA THR A 46 18.97 -6.42 16.30
C THR A 46 18.78 -7.28 15.05
N LEU A 47 18.37 -8.54 15.18
CA LEU A 47 18.09 -9.42 14.04
C LEU A 47 16.91 -8.92 13.18
N ARG A 48 15.90 -8.35 13.84
CA ARG A 48 14.73 -7.77 13.18
C ARG A 48 15.10 -6.51 12.40
N ASP A 49 15.88 -5.61 13.02
CA ASP A 49 16.39 -4.40 12.36
C ASP A 49 17.23 -4.77 11.12
N ALA A 50 18.11 -5.78 11.22
CA ALA A 50 18.87 -6.28 10.07
C ALA A 50 17.98 -6.89 8.96
N THR A 51 16.92 -7.60 9.33
CA THR A 51 15.95 -8.13 8.35
C THR A 51 15.21 -7.00 7.65
N ASP A 52 14.82 -5.96 8.38
CA ASP A 52 14.13 -4.80 7.82
C ASP A 52 15.01 -4.08 6.79
N GLU A 53 16.30 -3.92 7.07
CA GLU A 53 17.26 -3.33 6.13
C GLU A 53 17.37 -4.16 4.85
N VAL A 54 17.49 -5.49 4.95
CA VAL A 54 17.56 -6.38 3.78
C VAL A 54 16.30 -6.28 2.92
N MET A 55 15.12 -6.32 3.55
CA MET A 55 13.84 -6.24 2.83
C MET A 55 13.62 -4.86 2.22
N MET A 56 14.04 -3.80 2.91
CA MET A 56 13.95 -2.44 2.40
C MET A 56 14.92 -2.20 1.23
N ALA A 57 16.14 -2.74 1.31
CA ALA A 57 17.09 -2.69 0.20
C ALA A 57 16.50 -3.34 -1.05
N ARG A 58 15.79 -4.47 -0.90
CA ARG A 58 15.07 -5.11 -2.00
C ARG A 58 13.92 -4.25 -2.53
N CYS A 59 13.15 -3.57 -1.67
CA CYS A 59 12.11 -2.62 -2.11
C CYS A 59 12.70 -1.48 -2.97
N ILE A 60 13.87 -0.97 -2.58
CA ILE A 60 14.58 0.08 -3.31
C ILE A 60 15.08 -0.45 -4.67
N GLU A 61 15.62 -1.68 -4.71
CA GLU A 61 15.98 -2.34 -5.98
C GLU A 61 14.76 -2.49 -6.91
N LEU A 62 13.63 -2.98 -6.39
CA LEU A 62 12.37 -3.09 -7.12
C LEU A 62 11.89 -1.73 -7.65
N SER A 63 12.07 -0.66 -6.87
CA SER A 63 11.73 0.70 -7.32
C SER A 63 12.56 1.15 -8.54
N ARG A 64 13.84 0.77 -8.60
CA ARG A 64 14.70 1.02 -9.77
C ARG A 64 14.28 0.18 -10.98
N ILE A 65 13.83 -1.07 -10.75
CA ILE A 65 13.27 -1.92 -11.79
C ILE A 65 11.95 -1.34 -12.34
N ALA A 66 11.12 -0.71 -11.50
CA ALA A 66 9.94 0.01 -11.98
C ALA A 66 10.34 1.13 -12.95
N VAL A 67 11.34 1.93 -12.58
CA VAL A 67 11.87 3.02 -13.43
C VAL A 67 12.40 2.49 -14.76
N SER A 68 13.16 1.41 -14.78
CA SER A 68 13.67 0.83 -16.03
C SER A 68 12.55 0.31 -16.95
N LYS A 69 11.35 0.10 -16.41
CA LYS A 69 10.13 -0.25 -17.14
C LYS A 69 9.23 0.94 -17.46
N GLY A 70 9.70 2.18 -17.25
CA GLY A 70 8.96 3.40 -17.56
C GLY A 70 7.95 3.81 -16.50
N GLU A 71 8.07 3.31 -15.27
CA GLU A 71 7.15 3.58 -14.16
C GLU A 71 7.76 4.52 -13.11
N TYR A 72 6.93 5.02 -12.20
CA TYR A 72 7.42 5.75 -11.02
C TYR A 72 8.16 4.81 -10.04
N PRO A 73 9.16 5.31 -9.28
CA PRO A 73 10.03 4.50 -8.44
C PRO A 73 9.32 4.02 -7.15
N PHE A 74 8.44 3.03 -7.29
CA PHE A 74 7.78 2.37 -6.16
C PHE A 74 8.00 0.86 -6.22
N GLY A 75 8.39 0.29 -5.08
CA GLY A 75 8.65 -1.13 -4.92
C GLY A 75 8.22 -1.60 -3.53
N THR A 76 7.66 -2.81 -3.48
CA THR A 76 7.10 -3.41 -2.26
C THR A 76 7.47 -4.88 -2.17
N VAL A 77 7.78 -5.34 -0.96
CA VAL A 77 8.03 -6.74 -0.61
C VAL A 77 7.06 -7.15 0.49
N ILE A 78 6.53 -8.37 0.41
CA ILE A 78 5.83 -9.02 1.53
C ILE A 78 6.65 -10.22 1.95
N ALA A 79 6.96 -10.30 3.24
CA ALA A 79 7.77 -11.38 3.81
C ALA A 79 7.14 -12.00 5.05
N LEU A 80 7.50 -13.26 5.30
CA LEU A 80 7.19 -14.03 6.50
C LEU A 80 8.46 -14.70 7.00
N ASP A 81 8.77 -14.58 8.29
CA ASP A 81 9.91 -15.24 8.93
C ASP A 81 11.24 -15.03 8.16
N GLY A 82 11.46 -13.80 7.66
CA GLY A 82 12.66 -13.40 6.90
C GLY A 82 12.68 -13.87 5.43
N GLN A 83 11.63 -14.54 4.94
CA GLN A 83 11.53 -15.02 3.57
C GLN A 83 10.56 -14.20 2.74
N ILE A 84 10.96 -13.82 1.53
CA ILE A 84 10.10 -13.10 0.58
C ILE A 84 9.02 -14.04 0.07
N VAL A 85 7.77 -13.59 0.17
CA VAL A 85 6.58 -14.32 -0.27
C VAL A 85 6.04 -13.70 -1.56
N ALA A 86 6.11 -12.38 -1.70
CA ALA A 86 5.68 -11.68 -2.90
C ALA A 86 6.44 -10.36 -3.09
N GLU A 87 6.51 -9.92 -4.34
CA GLU A 87 7.16 -8.68 -4.75
C GLU A 87 6.25 -7.89 -5.69
N GLY A 88 6.22 -6.58 -5.52
CA GLY A 88 5.46 -5.67 -6.35
C GLY A 88 6.30 -4.51 -6.85
N ILE A 89 6.14 -4.17 -8.12
CA ILE A 89 6.60 -2.93 -8.71
C ILE A 89 5.38 -2.18 -9.24
N ASN A 90 5.40 -0.86 -9.19
CA ASN A 90 4.33 -0.06 -9.80
C ASN A 90 4.20 -0.39 -11.29
N SER A 91 2.95 -0.46 -11.78
CA SER A 91 2.68 -0.70 -13.19
C SER A 91 1.49 0.07 -13.74
N CYS A 92 1.15 1.20 -13.13
CA CYS A 92 0.00 2.01 -13.53
C CYS A 92 0.07 2.50 -14.97
N ILE A 93 1.24 2.93 -15.44
CA ILE A 93 1.39 3.48 -16.79
C ILE A 93 1.29 2.36 -17.81
N ARG A 94 2.06 1.28 -17.61
CA ARG A 94 2.15 0.12 -18.50
C ARG A 94 0.83 -0.63 -18.62
N ASP A 95 0.14 -0.81 -17.49
CA ASP A 95 -1.10 -1.58 -17.45
C ASP A 95 -2.34 -0.67 -17.68
N ALA A 96 -2.15 0.64 -17.82
CA ALA A 96 -3.20 1.64 -17.95
C ALA A 96 -4.29 1.54 -16.85
N ASP A 97 -3.89 1.23 -15.63
CA ASP A 97 -4.76 0.97 -14.48
C ASP A 97 -4.21 1.61 -13.21
N VAL A 98 -4.98 2.55 -12.67
CA VAL A 98 -4.61 3.36 -11.49
C VAL A 98 -4.51 2.54 -10.20
N THR A 99 -5.04 1.32 -10.18
CA THR A 99 -4.98 0.43 -9.00
C THR A 99 -3.69 -0.36 -8.90
N ARG A 100 -2.84 -0.33 -9.95
CA ARG A 100 -1.63 -1.15 -10.10
C ARG A 100 -0.42 -0.58 -9.36
N HIS A 101 -0.64 -0.18 -8.11
CA HIS A 101 0.41 0.20 -7.16
C HIS A 101 1.22 -1.02 -6.73
N ALA A 102 2.48 -0.81 -6.35
CA ALA A 102 3.38 -1.87 -5.93
C ALA A 102 2.80 -2.69 -4.76
N GLU A 103 2.16 -2.04 -3.78
CA GLU A 103 1.55 -2.67 -2.61
C GLU A 103 0.36 -3.55 -2.98
N ILE A 104 -0.53 -3.07 -3.86
CA ILE A 104 -1.69 -3.83 -4.32
C ILE A 104 -1.25 -5.07 -5.10
N ILE A 105 -0.24 -4.91 -5.96
CA ILE A 105 0.33 -6.03 -6.73
C ILE A 105 0.94 -7.07 -5.79
N ALA A 106 1.77 -6.65 -4.84
CA ALA A 106 2.40 -7.55 -3.86
C ALA A 106 1.35 -8.27 -2.99
N LEU A 107 0.35 -7.55 -2.48
CA LEU A 107 -0.75 -8.13 -1.68
C LEU A 107 -1.52 -9.19 -2.47
N SER A 108 -1.90 -8.88 -3.70
CA SER A 108 -2.63 -9.82 -4.56
C SER A 108 -1.80 -11.08 -4.84
N GLN A 109 -0.51 -10.93 -5.11
CA GLN A 109 0.40 -12.06 -5.30
C GLN A 109 0.57 -12.89 -4.02
N ALA A 110 0.79 -12.24 -2.87
CA ALA A 110 0.92 -12.93 -1.58
C ALA A 110 -0.34 -13.73 -1.25
N GLN A 111 -1.53 -13.13 -1.40
CA GLN A 111 -2.80 -13.82 -1.18
C GLN A 111 -3.00 -15.00 -2.14
N ARG A 112 -2.60 -14.87 -3.42
CA ARG A 112 -2.64 -16.01 -4.35
C ARG A 112 -1.69 -17.13 -3.93
N ALA A 113 -0.51 -16.81 -3.41
CA ALA A 113 0.47 -17.78 -2.95
C ALA A 113 0.01 -18.53 -1.68
N VAL A 114 -0.65 -17.84 -0.74
CA VAL A 114 -1.10 -18.43 0.54
C VAL A 114 -2.55 -18.92 0.53
N GLY A 115 -3.31 -18.62 -0.54
CA GLY A 115 -4.70 -19.03 -0.70
C GLY A 115 -5.67 -18.19 0.13
N ARG A 116 -6.55 -18.86 0.89
CA ARG A 116 -7.60 -18.19 1.70
C ARG A 116 -7.09 -17.67 3.05
N GLU A 117 -5.80 -17.78 3.31
CA GLU A 117 -5.21 -17.34 4.57
C GLU A 117 -5.06 -15.82 4.61
N ARG A 118 -5.28 -15.27 5.81
CA ARG A 118 -5.09 -13.85 6.12
C ARG A 118 -3.61 -13.60 6.45
N LEU A 119 -3.08 -12.43 6.10
CA LEU A 119 -1.66 -12.10 6.22
C LEU A 119 -1.21 -11.70 7.65
N ARG A 120 -1.77 -12.33 8.69
CA ARG A 120 -1.63 -11.98 10.12
C ARG A 120 -0.23 -12.11 10.71
N ARG A 121 0.68 -12.77 10.01
CA ARG A 121 2.07 -12.99 10.43
C ARG A 121 3.06 -12.30 9.51
N TYR A 122 2.58 -11.65 8.45
CA TYR A 122 3.41 -11.12 7.39
C TYR A 122 3.75 -9.66 7.67
N THR A 123 4.91 -9.26 7.17
CA THR A 123 5.34 -7.87 7.13
C THR A 123 5.32 -7.38 5.69
N LEU A 124 4.72 -6.21 5.46
CA LEU A 124 4.83 -5.48 4.21
C LEU A 124 5.91 -4.41 4.34
N TYR A 125 6.86 -4.42 3.41
CA TYR A 125 7.91 -3.43 3.27
C TYR A 125 7.63 -2.62 2.01
N SER A 126 7.70 -1.29 2.09
CA SER A 126 7.55 -0.43 0.92
C SER A 126 8.52 0.73 0.97
N ASN A 127 9.09 1.11 -0.17
CA ASN A 127 10.06 2.21 -0.18
C ASN A 127 9.44 3.57 0.19
N ILE A 128 8.11 3.73 0.05
CA ILE A 128 7.35 4.92 0.45
C ILE A 128 6.16 4.49 1.33
N GLU A 129 5.73 5.37 2.23
CA GLU A 129 4.49 5.20 2.99
C GLU A 129 3.31 4.83 2.07
N PRO A 130 2.59 3.72 2.34
CA PRO A 130 1.45 3.31 1.53
C PRO A 130 0.38 4.39 1.47
N CYS A 131 -0.18 4.65 0.28
CA CYS A 131 -1.26 5.63 0.14
C CYS A 131 -2.57 5.16 0.78
N ALA A 132 -3.58 6.02 0.87
CA ALA A 132 -4.88 5.66 1.49
C ALA A 132 -5.53 4.38 0.92
N MET A 133 -5.46 4.16 -0.41
CA MET A 133 -5.97 2.94 -1.05
C MET A 133 -5.17 1.70 -0.60
N CYS A 134 -3.85 1.76 -0.71
CA CYS A 134 -2.97 0.67 -0.32
C CYS A 134 -3.13 0.35 1.17
N ALA A 135 -3.19 1.36 2.02
CA ALA A 135 -3.40 1.23 3.46
C ALA A 135 -4.72 0.51 3.81
N TYR A 136 -5.81 0.83 3.11
CA TYR A 136 -7.07 0.12 3.29
C TYR A 136 -6.94 -1.37 2.93
N CYS A 137 -6.34 -1.68 1.77
CA CYS A 137 -6.12 -3.07 1.35
C CYS A 137 -5.17 -3.83 2.30
N ILE A 138 -4.17 -3.16 2.89
CA ILE A 138 -3.29 -3.73 3.91
C ILE A 138 -4.09 -4.17 5.15
N ARG A 139 -5.02 -3.31 5.62
CA ARG A 139 -5.92 -3.62 6.75
C ARG A 139 -6.88 -4.76 6.42
N GLU A 140 -7.45 -4.75 5.23
CA GLU A 140 -8.36 -5.81 4.75
C GLU A 140 -7.63 -7.15 4.53
N ALA A 141 -6.33 -7.12 4.20
CA ALA A 141 -5.48 -8.30 4.09
C ALA A 141 -4.95 -8.81 5.44
N TRP A 142 -5.20 -8.08 6.53
CA TRP A 142 -4.74 -8.38 7.90
C TRP A 142 -3.22 -8.46 8.04
N VAL A 143 -2.48 -7.65 7.28
CA VAL A 143 -1.03 -7.56 7.45
C VAL A 143 -0.72 -7.09 8.87
N SER A 144 0.16 -7.80 9.58
CA SER A 144 0.49 -7.50 10.99
C SER A 144 1.46 -6.33 11.17
N ARG A 145 2.27 -6.04 10.16
CA ARG A 145 3.33 -5.04 10.25
C ARG A 145 3.60 -4.38 8.92
N VAL A 146 3.81 -3.07 8.95
CA VAL A 146 4.17 -2.25 7.80
C VAL A 146 5.48 -1.54 8.10
N VAL A 147 6.43 -1.62 7.18
CA VAL A 147 7.73 -0.95 7.27
C VAL A 147 7.93 -0.11 6.02
N TYR A 148 8.32 1.16 6.17
CA TYR A 148 8.60 2.00 5.02
C TYR A 148 9.74 3.00 5.25
N ALA A 149 10.34 3.52 4.18
CA ALA A 149 11.49 4.42 4.28
C ALA A 149 11.07 5.90 4.43
N LEU A 150 10.19 6.40 3.55
CA LEU A 150 9.80 7.81 3.46
C LEU A 150 8.32 8.01 3.78
N ASP A 151 8.00 9.05 4.56
CA ASP A 151 6.61 9.50 4.78
C ASP A 151 6.06 10.14 3.49
N SER A 152 4.73 10.11 3.30
CA SER A 152 4.03 10.83 2.24
C SER A 152 2.90 11.72 2.79
N PRO A 153 3.20 12.93 3.31
CA PRO A 153 2.21 13.78 3.99
C PRO A 153 0.98 14.20 3.16
N VAL A 154 1.02 14.02 1.84
CA VAL A 154 -0.05 14.42 0.91
C VAL A 154 -0.91 13.23 0.46
N MET A 155 -0.38 12.01 0.48
CA MET A 155 -1.02 10.81 -0.08
C MET A 155 -1.13 9.66 0.92
N GLY A 156 -0.33 9.71 1.98
CA GLY A 156 -0.11 8.67 2.96
C GLY A 156 -1.34 8.23 3.72
N GLY A 157 -1.50 6.92 3.82
CA GLY A 157 -2.54 6.25 4.59
C GLY A 157 -2.31 6.27 6.09
N LEU A 158 -1.17 6.78 6.58
CA LEU A 158 -0.91 7.06 7.99
C LEU A 158 -0.83 8.58 8.21
N SER A 159 0.08 9.26 7.52
CA SER A 159 0.43 10.67 7.76
C SER A 159 -0.68 11.65 7.41
N LYS A 160 -1.58 11.30 6.46
CA LYS A 160 -2.70 12.18 6.08
C LYS A 160 -4.08 11.65 6.49
N TRP A 161 -4.38 10.37 6.26
CA TRP A 161 -5.73 9.83 6.45
C TRP A 161 -5.87 8.88 7.64
N ASN A 162 -4.77 8.49 8.29
CA ASN A 162 -4.72 7.55 9.41
C ASN A 162 -5.46 6.19 9.20
N VAL A 163 -5.62 5.74 7.96
CA VAL A 163 -6.22 4.43 7.62
C VAL A 163 -5.45 3.27 8.26
N LEU A 164 -4.11 3.32 8.29
CA LEU A 164 -3.30 2.23 8.86
C LEU A 164 -3.53 2.04 10.36
N ARG A 165 -3.75 3.12 11.14
CA ARG A 165 -3.96 3.04 12.60
C ARG A 165 -5.39 3.40 13.02
N ASP A 166 -6.35 3.33 12.10
CA ASP A 166 -7.76 3.51 12.47
C ASP A 166 -8.26 2.23 13.18
N ASP A 167 -8.38 2.30 14.49
CA ASP A 167 -8.95 1.21 15.31
C ASP A 167 -10.45 1.07 15.07
N GLY A 168 -11.14 2.15 14.66
CA GLY A 168 -12.57 2.14 14.36
C GLY A 168 -12.96 1.16 13.26
N LEU A 169 -12.06 0.88 12.30
CA LEU A 169 -12.26 -0.16 11.29
C LEU A 169 -12.37 -1.55 11.93
N SER A 170 -11.44 -1.89 12.82
CA SER A 170 -11.38 -3.20 13.46
C SER A 170 -12.39 -3.37 14.58
N ASP A 171 -12.71 -2.29 15.30
CA ASP A 171 -13.69 -2.32 16.37
C ASP A 171 -15.11 -2.53 15.83
N ARG A 172 -15.43 -1.89 14.70
CA ARG A 172 -16.78 -1.92 14.11
C ARG A 172 -17.00 -3.08 13.15
N ILE A 173 -15.96 -3.51 12.44
CA ILE A 173 -16.06 -4.55 11.40
C ILE A 173 -14.88 -5.55 11.52
N PRO A 174 -14.75 -6.24 12.68
CA PRO A 174 -13.64 -7.15 12.96
C PRO A 174 -13.59 -8.39 12.05
N GLU A 175 -14.67 -8.70 11.34
CA GLU A 175 -14.71 -9.79 10.37
C GLU A 175 -14.03 -9.44 9.05
N ILE A 176 -13.90 -8.15 8.71
CA ILE A 176 -13.25 -7.67 7.48
C ILE A 176 -11.84 -7.18 7.79
N PHE A 177 -11.66 -6.34 8.83
CA PHE A 177 -10.39 -5.67 9.09
C PHE A 177 -9.62 -6.26 10.27
N GLY A 178 -8.34 -6.56 10.03
CA GLY A 178 -7.43 -6.90 11.11
C GLY A 178 -7.01 -5.71 11.94
N ALA A 179 -6.60 -5.99 13.19
CA ALA A 179 -6.05 -5.01 14.11
C ALA A 179 -5.00 -4.13 13.43
N ALA A 180 -4.85 -2.90 13.90
CA ALA A 180 -3.87 -1.97 13.35
C ALA A 180 -2.47 -2.61 13.33
N PRO A 181 -1.78 -2.62 12.17
CA PRO A 181 -0.43 -3.14 12.09
C PRO A 181 0.53 -2.32 12.94
N GLU A 182 1.58 -2.97 13.42
CA GLU A 182 2.78 -2.26 13.85
C GLU A 182 3.35 -1.49 12.65
N VAL A 183 3.71 -0.21 12.85
CA VAL A 183 4.26 0.62 11.77
C VAL A 183 5.65 1.12 12.14
N VAL A 184 6.64 0.78 11.30
CA VAL A 184 8.02 1.28 11.40
C VAL A 184 8.33 2.12 10.17
N SER A 185 8.92 3.29 10.40
CA SER A 185 9.22 4.29 9.38
C SER A 185 10.68 4.69 9.42
N GLY A 186 11.29 5.01 8.27
CA GLY A 186 12.66 5.54 8.20
C GLY A 186 13.76 4.52 7.91
N VAL A 187 13.41 3.27 7.62
CA VAL A 187 14.40 2.23 7.29
C VAL A 187 15.04 2.57 5.94
N LEU A 188 16.38 2.63 5.89
CA LEU A 188 17.16 3.02 4.70
C LEU A 188 16.67 4.31 4.02
N LEU A 189 16.38 5.33 4.84
CA LEU A 189 15.86 6.62 4.40
C LEU A 189 16.73 7.26 3.30
N HIS A 190 18.04 7.28 3.48
CA HIS A 190 18.95 7.97 2.55
C HIS A 190 19.05 7.26 1.20
N GLU A 191 19.07 5.94 1.22
CA GLU A 191 19.10 5.08 0.04
C GLU A 191 17.80 5.20 -0.75
N ALA A 192 16.66 5.25 -0.05
CA ALA A 192 15.37 5.50 -0.68
C ALA A 192 15.33 6.89 -1.34
N GLN A 193 15.78 7.95 -0.65
CA GLN A 193 15.90 9.30 -1.24
C GLN A 193 16.82 9.31 -2.46
N GLN A 194 17.93 8.57 -2.40
CA GLN A 194 18.88 8.48 -3.50
C GLN A 194 18.22 7.84 -4.73
N ALA A 195 17.45 6.76 -4.57
CA ALA A 195 16.74 6.15 -5.70
C ALA A 195 15.76 7.12 -6.40
N TRP A 196 15.08 7.98 -5.63
CA TRP A 196 14.24 9.04 -6.21
C TRP A 196 15.03 10.13 -6.93
N ARG A 197 16.19 10.52 -6.37
CA ARG A 197 17.12 11.45 -7.02
C ARG A 197 17.70 10.88 -8.31
N ASP A 198 18.05 9.60 -8.32
CA ASP A 198 18.61 8.90 -9.49
C ASP A 198 17.58 8.82 -10.64
N TRP A 199 16.30 8.61 -10.30
CA TRP A 199 15.21 8.61 -11.29
C TRP A 199 15.09 9.96 -12.02
N SER A 200 15.05 11.05 -11.26
CA SER A 200 15.03 12.40 -11.83
C SER A 200 15.43 13.43 -10.77
N PRO A 201 16.64 14.01 -10.89
CA PRO A 201 17.10 15.03 -9.93
C PRO A 201 16.15 16.22 -9.85
N PHE A 202 15.64 16.67 -11.00
CA PHE A 202 14.68 17.77 -11.07
C PHE A 202 13.34 17.42 -10.42
N ALA A 203 12.76 16.25 -10.72
CA ALA A 203 11.50 15.85 -10.10
C ALA A 203 11.65 15.69 -8.59
N TRP A 204 12.79 15.18 -8.12
CA TRP A 204 13.10 15.05 -6.69
C TRP A 204 13.15 16.40 -5.97
N GLU A 205 13.79 17.42 -6.55
CA GLU A 205 13.78 18.77 -5.97
C GLU A 205 12.36 19.35 -5.89
N MET A 206 11.53 19.11 -6.92
CA MET A 206 10.12 19.51 -6.92
C MET A 206 9.28 18.77 -5.88
N ILE A 207 9.53 17.48 -5.67
CA ILE A 207 8.88 16.64 -4.65
C ILE A 207 9.18 17.19 -3.25
N LYS A 208 10.45 17.51 -2.95
CA LYS A 208 10.86 18.10 -1.68
C LYS A 208 10.25 19.48 -1.47
N LEU A 209 10.33 20.36 -2.47
CA LEU A 209 9.75 21.72 -2.40
C LEU A 209 8.25 21.70 -2.09
N ARG A 210 7.54 20.69 -2.62
CA ARG A 210 6.10 20.51 -2.41
C ARG A 210 5.74 19.71 -1.16
N GLY A 211 6.73 19.18 -0.43
CA GLY A 211 6.53 18.34 0.74
C GLY A 211 5.75 17.05 0.46
N LEU A 212 5.93 16.46 -0.74
CA LEU A 212 5.19 15.26 -1.15
C LEU A 212 5.75 13.99 -0.49
N LEU A 213 7.07 13.95 -0.29
CA LEU A 213 7.80 12.90 0.40
C LEU A 213 8.75 13.54 1.42
N THR A 214 8.75 13.03 2.65
CA THR A 214 9.54 13.60 3.75
C THR A 214 10.24 12.51 4.55
N ALA A 215 11.27 12.88 5.30
CA ALA A 215 11.74 12.04 6.39
C ALA A 215 10.59 11.78 7.39
N PRO A 216 10.59 10.64 8.09
CA PRO A 216 9.57 10.36 9.10
C PRO A 216 9.54 11.44 10.17
N CYS A 217 8.34 11.87 10.57
CA CYS A 217 8.18 12.65 11.79
C CYS A 217 8.37 11.73 13.01
N ALA A 218 8.95 12.25 14.10
CA ALA A 218 9.04 11.49 15.35
C ALA A 218 7.63 11.01 15.74
N GLN A 219 7.48 9.71 16.00
CA GLN A 219 6.18 9.12 16.30
C GLN A 219 5.80 9.47 17.75
N ASP A 220 5.34 10.71 17.98
CA ASP A 220 4.96 11.23 19.30
C ASP A 220 3.62 10.64 19.80
N GLY A 221 3.13 9.57 19.19
CA GLY A 221 1.79 9.00 19.43
C GLY A 221 0.63 9.89 18.97
N HIS A 222 0.89 11.14 18.59
CA HIS A 222 -0.10 12.09 18.14
C HIS A 222 -0.26 12.09 16.61
N ILE A 223 -1.50 11.89 16.16
CA ILE A 223 -1.86 11.95 14.74
C ILE A 223 -1.87 13.42 14.31
N HIS A 224 -0.85 13.87 13.59
CA HIS A 224 -0.88 15.16 12.92
C HIS A 224 -1.59 15.04 11.58
N VAL A 225 -2.92 14.84 11.58
CA VAL A 225 -3.71 15.06 10.37
C VAL A 225 -3.56 16.52 9.99
N ARG A 226 -2.73 16.82 8.98
CA ARG A 226 -2.62 18.19 8.47
C ARG A 226 -4.00 18.60 7.92
N PRO A 227 -4.60 19.70 8.42
CA PRO A 227 -5.91 20.13 7.93
C PRO A 227 -5.82 20.41 6.43
N ALA A 228 -6.93 20.14 5.71
CA ALA A 228 -7.05 20.41 4.29
C ALA A 228 -6.65 21.86 4.00
N HIS A 229 -5.50 22.06 3.34
CA HIS A 229 -5.03 23.40 3.01
C HIS A 229 -5.96 24.07 2.01
N SER A 230 -6.16 25.38 2.19
CA SER A 230 -6.69 26.27 1.16
C SER A 230 -5.82 26.16 -0.11
N ARG A 231 -6.43 26.33 -1.29
CA ARG A 231 -5.77 26.12 -2.59
C ARG A 231 -4.42 26.86 -2.64
N SER A 232 -3.32 26.13 -2.78
CA SER A 232 -1.99 26.75 -2.80
C SER A 232 -1.79 27.60 -4.07
N LEU A 233 -0.90 28.59 -4.02
CA LEU A 233 -0.50 29.40 -5.19
C LEU A 233 -0.05 28.54 -6.38
N TRP A 234 0.45 27.33 -6.12
CA TRP A 234 0.79 26.33 -7.15
C TRP A 234 -0.41 25.84 -7.95
N HIS A 235 -1.59 25.74 -7.34
CA HIS A 235 -2.83 25.42 -8.07
C HIS A 235 -3.10 26.46 -9.16
N TYR A 236 -2.90 27.75 -8.84
CA TYR A 236 -3.09 28.85 -9.78
C TYR A 236 -1.98 28.89 -10.85
N LEU A 237 -0.72 28.72 -10.47
CA LEU A 237 0.41 28.67 -11.41
C LEU A 237 0.32 27.47 -12.38
N HIS A 238 -0.11 26.30 -11.91
CA HIS A 238 -0.30 25.12 -12.75
C HIS A 238 -1.46 25.29 -13.74
N ILE A 239 -2.58 25.90 -13.31
CA ILE A 239 -3.69 26.23 -14.22
C ILE A 239 -3.23 27.20 -15.31
N LEU A 240 -2.44 28.23 -14.97
CA LEU A 240 -1.91 29.19 -15.94
C LEU A 240 -0.93 28.53 -16.93
N PHE A 241 -0.05 27.65 -16.44
CA PHE A 241 0.87 26.90 -17.28
C PHE A 241 0.16 25.93 -18.22
N MET A 242 -0.83 25.17 -17.73
CA MET A 242 -1.65 24.24 -18.51
C MET A 242 -2.49 24.96 -19.57
N ARG A 243 -3.08 26.12 -19.24
CA ARG A 243 -3.79 26.97 -20.21
C ARG A 243 -2.86 27.45 -21.33
N SER A 244 -1.62 27.82 -21.01
CA SER A 244 -0.63 28.21 -22.02
C SER A 244 -0.19 27.03 -22.91
N ALA A 245 -0.17 25.80 -22.39
CA ALA A 245 0.20 24.60 -23.13
C ALA A 245 -0.94 24.10 -24.03
N GLN A 246 -2.19 24.13 -23.56
CA GLN A 246 -3.37 23.84 -24.39
C GLN A 246 -3.59 24.89 -25.48
N SER A 247 -3.34 26.18 -25.19
CA SER A 247 -3.38 27.25 -26.19
C SER A 247 -2.35 27.03 -27.29
N ARG A 248 -1.10 26.65 -26.93
CA ARG A 248 -0.04 26.35 -27.89
C ARG A 248 -0.32 25.10 -28.74
N ARG A 249 -0.94 24.07 -28.18
CA ARG A 249 -1.39 22.88 -28.94
C ARG A 249 -2.55 23.18 -29.90
N ARG A 250 -3.47 24.09 -29.53
CA ARG A 250 -4.54 24.54 -30.43
C ARG A 250 -4.02 25.38 -31.59
N ILE A 251 -3.13 26.34 -31.32
CA ILE A 251 -2.48 27.16 -32.36
C ILE A 251 -1.64 26.29 -33.30
N GLY A 252 -0.86 25.35 -32.75
CA GLY A 252 -0.06 24.43 -33.56
C GLY A 252 -0.87 23.45 -34.41
N ARG A 253 -2.12 23.16 -34.03
CA ARG A 253 -3.05 22.33 -34.83
C ARG A 253 -3.71 23.15 -35.94
N ALA A 254 -4.17 24.37 -35.63
CA ALA A 254 -4.75 25.30 -36.61
C ALA A 254 -3.75 25.65 -37.73
N LEU A 255 -2.50 25.94 -37.39
CA LEU A 255 -1.44 26.22 -38.39
C LEU A 255 -1.05 25.01 -39.24
N LYS A 256 -1.37 23.78 -38.79
CA LYS A 256 -1.09 22.54 -39.53
C LYS A 256 -2.25 22.17 -40.46
N GLU A 257 -3.47 22.50 -40.06
CA GLU A 257 -4.68 22.38 -40.89
C GLU A 257 -4.65 23.42 -42.02
N GLU A 258 -4.29 24.69 -41.74
CA GLU A 258 -4.16 25.76 -42.74
C GLU A 258 -3.03 25.52 -43.77
N ARG A 259 -2.01 24.73 -43.41
CA ARG A 259 -0.92 24.30 -44.32
C ARG A 259 -1.25 23.06 -45.15
N ALA A 260 -2.31 22.34 -44.82
CA ALA A 260 -2.77 21.17 -45.58
C ALA A 260 -3.80 21.56 -46.65
N ASP A 261 -4.37 22.77 -46.55
CA ASP A 261 -5.36 23.33 -47.46
C ASP A 261 -4.77 24.30 -48.52
N LEU A 262 -3.43 24.42 -48.58
CA LEU A 262 -2.65 25.16 -49.60
C LEU A 262 -1.80 24.20 -50.43
#